data_AF-A0A8J4WD93-F1
#
_entry.id   AF-A0A8J4WD93-F1
#
_cell.length_a   1.000
_cell.length_b   1.000
_cell.length_c   1.000
_cell.angle_alpha   90.00
_cell.angle_beta   90.00
_cell.angle_gamma   90.00
#
_symmetry.space_group_name_H-M   'P 1'
#
loop_
_entity.id
_entity.type
_entity.pdbx_description
1 polymer ?
#
loop_
_entity_poly.entity_id
_entity_poly.type
_entity_poly.pdbx_seq_one_letter_code
_entity_poly.pdbx_strand_id
1 'polypeptide(L)'
;MEPTGHGTSAEVLPFAFSTQELNGFRFPQPPPLDLNRTGYTTGQDVVAYWSRLGVSEPEKTLKHLGFQEEQQIDLKKLMNLLENRAISLIPRDNPVCTAALLTVLNELCLTDRQQREVTEHSEVHLVEQSVLAEQFRQEVSECRSELKRVSDERDRLQSEVDIEKQTEYEEIKQQLEEAIKLANTSSTKDSRLPQNLTTVSEQKNELSQHNARLHDRITQLESEYEKRFYETRSPEEETSLSNLCRNASRISPAKSAEKLACQLEIALKERAALLEYQLELEETLKIQAEQISMLQHRGSTWNLEPDRTDNKDNLPVTGTNARDCEFMVV
;
A
#
# COMPACT_ATOMS: atom_id res chain seq x y z
N MET A 1 -39.83 -67.84 7.81
CA MET A 1 -39.01 -68.79 7.04
C MET A 1 -37.63 -68.19 6.94
N GLU A 2 -36.70 -68.70 7.73
CA GLU A 2 -35.27 -68.57 7.45
C GLU A 2 -34.95 -69.21 6.08
N PRO A 3 -33.82 -68.85 5.46
CA PRO A 3 -32.68 -69.73 5.69
C PRO A 3 -31.38 -69.00 6.04
N THR A 4 -30.67 -69.69 6.93
CA THR A 4 -29.28 -69.65 7.35
C THR A 4 -28.28 -69.71 6.18
N GLY A 5 -27.10 -69.11 6.35
CA GLY A 5 -26.03 -69.17 5.34
C GLY A 5 -24.72 -68.50 5.74
N HIS A 6 -24.07 -69.05 6.78
CA HIS A 6 -22.62 -69.05 7.08
C HIS A 6 -21.76 -67.83 6.72
N GLY A 7 -21.58 -66.95 7.71
CA GLY A 7 -20.35 -66.17 7.83
C GLY A 7 -19.18 -67.09 8.15
N THR A 8 -18.24 -67.21 7.21
CA THR A 8 -16.90 -67.74 7.49
C THR A 8 -16.11 -66.64 8.16
N SER A 9 -16.27 -66.54 9.47
CA SER A 9 -15.30 -65.88 10.33
C SER A 9 -13.99 -66.64 10.17
N ALA A 10 -13.05 -66.09 9.40
CA ALA A 10 -11.67 -66.53 9.46
C ALA A 10 -11.19 -66.18 10.88
N GLU A 11 -11.29 -67.15 11.78
CA GLU A 11 -10.56 -67.14 13.06
C GLU A 11 -9.08 -66.96 12.72
N VAL A 12 -8.63 -65.71 12.81
CA VAL A 12 -7.22 -65.39 12.97
C VAL A 12 -6.84 -66.01 14.31
N LEU A 13 -6.28 -67.22 14.27
CA LEU A 13 -5.72 -67.85 15.45
C LEU A 13 -4.72 -66.86 16.07
N PRO A 14 -4.94 -66.41 17.31
CA PRO A 14 -3.96 -65.60 18.00
C PRO A 14 -2.83 -66.55 18.41
N PHE A 15 -1.91 -66.83 17.49
CA PHE A 15 -0.63 -67.44 17.84
C PHE A 15 0.22 -66.38 18.55
N ALA A 16 -0.18 -66.06 19.79
CA ALA A 16 0.75 -65.53 20.77
C ALA A 16 1.74 -66.65 21.07
N PHE A 17 2.90 -66.63 20.41
CA PHE A 17 4.09 -67.20 21.03
C PHE A 17 4.38 -66.35 22.26
N SER A 18 3.72 -66.72 23.35
CA SER A 18 4.19 -66.39 24.69
C SER A 18 5.64 -66.83 24.73
N THR A 19 6.54 -65.90 25.02
CA THR A 19 7.87 -66.19 25.53
C THR A 19 7.71 -66.99 26.82
N GLN A 20 7.36 -68.26 26.71
CA GLN A 20 7.43 -69.21 27.80
C GLN A 20 8.91 -69.48 27.99
N GLU A 21 9.44 -68.91 29.07
CA GLU A 21 10.63 -69.36 29.76
C GLU A 21 10.49 -70.85 30.11
N LEU A 22 10.75 -71.72 29.15
CA LEU A 22 11.02 -73.12 29.42
C LEU A 22 12.52 -73.23 29.76
N ASN A 23 12.81 -73.15 31.05
CA ASN A 23 14.09 -73.53 31.67
C ASN A 23 15.34 -72.72 31.24
N GLY A 24 15.28 -71.39 31.22
CA GLY A 24 16.49 -70.55 31.19
C GLY A 24 17.37 -70.67 29.93
N PHE A 25 16.90 -71.35 28.87
CA PHE A 25 17.58 -71.40 27.58
C PHE A 25 17.12 -70.23 26.70
N ARG A 26 17.94 -69.18 26.65
CA ARG A 26 17.78 -68.09 25.68
C ARG A 26 18.22 -68.60 24.31
N PHE A 27 17.29 -69.06 23.48
CA PHE A 27 17.61 -69.30 22.08
C PHE A 27 17.90 -67.94 21.43
N PRO A 28 19.09 -67.72 20.83
CA PRO A 28 19.35 -66.50 20.10
C PRO A 28 18.39 -66.44 18.91
N GLN A 29 17.49 -65.44 18.89
CA GLN A 29 16.65 -65.19 17.72
C GLN A 29 17.57 -64.93 16.53
N PRO A 30 17.45 -65.69 15.43
CA PRO A 30 18.23 -65.43 14.23
C PRO A 30 17.84 -64.06 13.64
N PRO A 31 18.79 -63.36 12.98
CA PRO A 31 18.48 -62.11 12.28
C PRO A 31 17.44 -62.37 11.17
N PRO A 32 16.56 -61.41 10.89
CA PRO A 32 15.46 -61.58 9.93
C PRO A 32 15.98 -61.98 8.54
N LEU A 33 15.22 -62.84 7.85
CA LEU A 33 15.52 -63.40 6.53
C LEU A 33 15.77 -62.37 5.42
N ASP A 34 15.25 -61.17 5.58
CA ASP A 34 15.38 -60.05 4.64
C ASP A 34 15.74 -58.78 5.38
N LEU A 35 17.03 -58.66 5.72
CA LEU A 35 17.60 -57.48 6.38
C LEU A 35 17.34 -56.18 5.63
N ASN A 36 17.19 -56.24 4.29
CA ASN A 36 17.05 -55.09 3.42
C ASN A 36 15.60 -54.83 2.99
N ARG A 37 14.64 -55.63 3.46
CA ARG A 37 13.20 -55.52 3.14
C ARG A 37 12.92 -55.43 1.63
N THR A 38 13.69 -56.18 0.85
CA THR A 38 13.58 -56.19 -0.61
C THR A 38 12.42 -57.06 -1.12
N GLY A 39 11.85 -57.90 -0.26
CA GLY A 39 10.86 -58.93 -0.63
C GLY A 39 11.50 -60.20 -1.18
N TYR A 40 12.84 -60.27 -1.23
CA TYR A 40 13.58 -61.39 -1.76
C TYR A 40 14.72 -61.79 -0.83
N THR A 41 15.07 -63.08 -0.84
CA THR A 41 16.22 -63.62 -0.11
C THR A 41 16.89 -64.72 -0.94
N THR A 42 18.05 -65.24 -0.54
CA THR A 42 18.64 -66.40 -1.21
C THR A 42 18.18 -67.71 -0.56
N GLY A 43 18.13 -68.79 -1.33
CA GLY A 43 17.82 -70.11 -0.78
C GLY A 43 18.79 -70.54 0.33
N GLN A 44 20.08 -70.18 0.19
CA GLN A 44 21.09 -70.39 1.22
C GLN A 44 20.77 -69.66 2.53
N ASP A 45 20.31 -68.42 2.47
CA ASP A 45 19.91 -67.65 3.66
C ASP A 45 18.69 -68.29 4.35
N VAL A 46 17.72 -68.79 3.57
CA VAL A 46 16.56 -69.51 4.10
C VAL A 46 16.96 -70.80 4.80
N VAL A 47 17.84 -71.59 4.19
CA VAL A 47 18.37 -72.82 4.78
C VAL A 47 19.14 -72.52 6.07
N ALA A 48 20.02 -71.52 6.05
CA ALA A 48 20.81 -71.12 7.21
C ALA A 48 19.92 -70.63 8.36
N TYR A 49 18.87 -69.88 8.04
CA TYR A 49 17.91 -69.37 9.02
C TYR A 49 17.06 -70.50 9.61
N TRP A 50 16.51 -71.40 8.78
CA TRP A 50 15.75 -72.58 9.25
C TRP A 50 16.60 -73.55 10.06
N SER A 51 17.87 -73.74 9.69
CA SER A 51 18.83 -74.51 10.48
C SER A 51 19.00 -73.95 11.89
N ARG A 52 19.11 -72.62 12.03
CA ARG A 52 19.24 -71.94 13.33
C ARG A 52 17.98 -72.05 14.18
N LEU A 53 16.81 -72.13 13.54
CA LEU A 53 15.54 -72.36 14.21
C LEU A 53 15.28 -73.84 14.56
N GLY A 54 16.18 -74.76 14.20
CA GLY A 54 16.06 -76.19 14.52
C GLY A 54 15.15 -76.97 13.57
N VAL A 55 14.90 -76.47 12.36
CA VAL A 55 14.21 -77.23 11.32
C VAL A 55 15.09 -78.41 10.90
N SER A 56 14.52 -79.62 10.89
CA SER A 56 15.20 -80.84 10.45
C SER A 56 15.21 -80.89 8.92
N GLU A 57 16.39 -81.08 8.32
CA GLU A 57 16.59 -81.14 6.86
C GLU A 57 16.02 -79.90 6.10
N PRO A 58 16.50 -78.68 6.42
CA PRO A 58 16.00 -77.44 5.84
C PRO A 58 16.16 -77.37 4.32
N GLU A 59 17.21 -77.97 3.76
CA GLU A 59 17.47 -78.07 2.32
C GLU A 59 16.40 -78.91 1.61
N LYS A 60 16.04 -80.06 2.19
CA LYS A 60 14.97 -80.92 1.64
C LYS A 60 13.62 -80.26 1.76
N THR A 61 13.37 -79.55 2.85
CA THR A 61 12.14 -78.78 3.07
C THR A 61 12.00 -77.67 2.03
N LEU A 62 13.07 -76.92 1.77
CA LEU A 62 13.12 -75.86 0.77
C LEU A 62 12.89 -76.42 -0.64
N LYS A 63 13.53 -77.55 -0.96
CA LYS A 63 13.37 -78.26 -2.22
C LYS A 63 11.98 -78.83 -2.41
N HIS A 64 11.35 -79.33 -1.34
CA HIS A 64 9.96 -79.83 -1.39
C HIS A 64 8.95 -78.71 -1.64
N LEU A 65 9.25 -77.50 -1.15
CA LEU A 65 8.50 -76.28 -1.47
C LEU A 65 8.76 -75.78 -2.90
N GLY A 66 9.70 -76.39 -3.64
CA GLY A 66 9.98 -76.12 -5.05
C GLY A 66 11.05 -75.05 -5.28
N PHE A 67 11.82 -74.69 -4.26
CA PHE A 67 12.92 -73.73 -4.35
C PHE A 67 14.29 -74.45 -4.36
N GLN A 68 15.28 -73.86 -5.04
CA GLN A 68 16.67 -74.33 -5.00
C GLN A 68 17.53 -73.40 -4.14
N GLU A 69 18.62 -73.92 -3.58
CA GLU A 69 19.53 -73.15 -2.70
C GLU A 69 20.20 -71.98 -3.42
N GLU A 70 20.58 -72.13 -4.69
CA GLU A 70 21.23 -71.06 -5.46
C GLU A 70 20.24 -70.03 -6.04
N GLN A 71 18.93 -70.19 -5.82
CA GLN A 71 17.92 -69.32 -6.39
C GLN A 71 17.59 -68.14 -5.47
N GLN A 72 17.30 -66.98 -6.07
CA GLN A 72 16.64 -65.88 -5.38
C GLN A 72 15.15 -66.24 -5.16
N ILE A 73 14.74 -66.25 -3.89
CA ILE A 73 13.42 -66.66 -3.44
C ILE A 73 12.57 -65.41 -3.19
N ASP A 74 11.44 -65.34 -3.87
CA ASP A 74 10.35 -64.41 -3.55
C ASP A 74 9.72 -64.85 -2.22
N LEU A 75 9.86 -63.99 -1.19
CA LEU A 75 9.39 -64.25 0.16
C LEU A 75 7.87 -64.34 0.25
N LYS A 76 7.13 -63.63 -0.61
CA LYS A 76 5.67 -63.72 -0.69
C LYS A 76 5.24 -65.07 -1.25
N LYS A 77 5.95 -65.56 -2.25
CA LYS A 77 5.71 -66.92 -2.80
C LYS A 77 6.07 -67.99 -1.78
N LEU A 78 7.18 -67.82 -1.05
CA LEU A 78 7.57 -68.72 0.04
C LEU A 78 6.52 -68.73 1.16
N MET A 79 6.07 -67.55 1.60
CA MET A 79 5.02 -67.38 2.61
C MET A 79 3.72 -68.07 2.18
N ASN A 80 3.24 -67.82 0.96
CA ASN A 80 2.04 -68.49 0.43
C ASN A 80 2.20 -70.02 0.38
N LEU A 81 3.38 -70.53 0.00
CA LEU A 81 3.61 -71.98 -0.06
C LEU A 81 3.73 -72.59 1.34
N LEU A 82 4.31 -71.87 2.30
CA LEU A 82 4.33 -72.25 3.69
C LEU A 82 2.94 -72.21 4.30
N GLU A 83 2.12 -71.18 4.08
CA GLU A 83 0.73 -71.13 4.57
C GLU A 83 -0.11 -72.29 4.00
N ASN A 84 0.04 -72.57 2.70
CA ASN A 84 -0.71 -73.62 2.03
C ASN A 84 -0.21 -75.04 2.33
N ARG A 85 1.10 -75.22 2.61
CA ARG A 85 1.72 -76.55 2.80
C ARG A 85 2.23 -76.83 4.21
N ALA A 86 2.34 -75.86 5.12
CA ALA A 86 2.79 -76.08 6.50
C ALA A 86 1.91 -77.11 7.21
N ILE A 87 0.61 -77.17 6.89
CA ILE A 87 -0.31 -78.18 7.42
C ILE A 87 0.07 -79.61 6.97
N SER A 88 0.77 -79.76 5.83
CA SER A 88 1.15 -81.04 5.22
C SER A 88 2.63 -81.42 5.36
N LEU A 89 3.51 -80.45 5.60
CA LEU A 89 4.97 -80.61 5.67
C LEU A 89 5.48 -80.94 7.07
N ILE A 90 4.64 -80.83 8.08
CA ILE A 90 4.99 -81.15 9.46
C ILE A 90 4.82 -82.66 9.67
N PRO A 91 5.89 -83.43 9.95
CA PRO A 91 5.72 -84.66 10.69
C PRO A 91 5.05 -84.27 12.00
N ARG A 92 3.87 -84.82 12.31
CA ARG A 92 3.06 -84.48 13.51
C ARG A 92 3.85 -84.58 14.85
N ASP A 93 5.07 -85.09 14.80
CA ASP A 93 5.91 -85.45 15.94
C ASP A 93 7.11 -84.49 16.17
N ASN A 94 7.31 -83.42 15.38
CA ASN A 94 8.39 -82.45 15.62
C ASN A 94 7.88 -81.02 15.94
N PRO A 95 7.61 -80.70 17.22
CA PRO A 95 7.09 -79.40 17.64
C PRO A 95 8.07 -78.23 17.40
N VAL A 96 9.38 -78.51 17.33
CA VAL A 96 10.42 -77.51 17.08
C VAL A 96 10.34 -77.02 15.62
N CYS A 97 10.16 -77.94 14.67
CA CYS A 97 9.98 -77.58 13.25
C CYS A 97 8.72 -76.75 13.02
N THR A 98 7.61 -77.12 13.67
CA THR A 98 6.35 -76.36 13.60
C THR A 98 6.51 -74.94 14.16
N ALA A 99 7.15 -74.79 15.32
CA ALA A 99 7.38 -73.48 15.93
C ALA A 99 8.30 -72.59 15.09
N ALA A 100 9.35 -73.17 14.50
CA ALA A 100 10.26 -72.50 13.58
C ALA A 100 9.55 -71.96 12.33
N LEU A 101 8.74 -72.81 11.67
CA LEU A 101 7.99 -72.41 10.47
C LEU A 101 6.91 -71.36 10.77
N LEU A 102 6.23 -71.47 11.91
CA LEU A 102 5.24 -70.46 12.35
C LEU A 102 5.92 -69.12 12.68
N THR A 103 7.14 -69.15 13.22
CA THR A 103 7.92 -67.93 13.50
C THR A 103 8.31 -67.23 12.19
N VAL A 104 8.78 -67.99 11.20
CA VAL A 104 9.08 -67.47 9.84
C VAL A 104 7.83 -66.84 9.22
N LEU A 105 6.68 -67.52 9.28
CA LEU A 105 5.42 -67.01 8.75
C LEU A 105 5.02 -65.69 9.42
N ASN A 106 5.10 -65.62 10.75
CA ASN A 106 4.76 -64.41 11.50
C ASN A 106 5.68 -63.23 11.16
N GLU A 107 6.99 -63.45 11.02
CA GLU A 107 7.94 -62.40 10.62
C GLU A 107 7.68 -61.86 9.21
N LEU A 108 7.35 -62.75 8.26
CA LEU A 108 7.01 -62.34 6.89
C LEU A 108 5.71 -61.55 6.84
N CYS A 109 4.68 -61.97 7.58
CA CYS A 109 3.41 -61.24 7.69
C CYS A 109 3.59 -59.82 8.29
N LEU A 110 4.40 -59.68 9.34
CA LEU A 110 4.69 -58.38 9.95
C LEU A 110 5.44 -57.44 8.99
N THR A 111 6.37 -57.99 8.19
CA THR A 111 7.14 -57.21 7.22
C THR A 111 6.25 -56.70 6.09
N ASP A 112 5.37 -57.54 5.53
CA ASP A 112 4.43 -57.15 4.47
C ASP A 112 3.43 -56.08 4.95
N ARG A 113 2.94 -56.19 6.20
CA ARG A 113 2.07 -55.16 6.79
C ARG A 113 2.79 -53.81 6.94
N GLN A 114 4.00 -53.81 7.49
CA GLN A 114 4.79 -52.57 7.62
C GLN A 114 5.08 -51.94 6.26
N GLN A 115 5.37 -52.75 5.24
CA GLN A 115 5.64 -52.24 3.90
C GLN A 115 4.39 -51.62 3.26
N ARG A 116 3.21 -52.20 3.47
CA ARG A 116 1.93 -51.59 3.05
C ARG A 116 1.68 -50.26 3.75
N GLU A 117 1.83 -50.20 5.07
CA GLU A 117 1.63 -48.97 5.84
C GLU A 117 2.59 -47.85 5.37
N VAL A 118 3.86 -48.16 5.12
CA VAL A 118 4.84 -47.18 4.58
C VAL A 118 4.47 -46.72 3.18
N THR A 119 4.02 -47.64 2.32
CA THR A 119 3.62 -47.29 0.94
C THR A 119 2.41 -46.36 0.95
N GLU A 120 1.38 -46.70 1.71
CA GLU A 120 0.17 -45.87 1.87
C GLU A 120 0.51 -44.47 2.40
N HIS A 121 1.37 -44.37 3.43
CA HIS A 121 1.80 -43.07 3.96
C HIS A 121 2.59 -42.26 2.92
N SER A 122 3.43 -42.92 2.12
CA SER A 122 4.20 -42.25 1.07
C SER A 122 3.31 -41.71 -0.05
N GLU A 123 2.25 -42.44 -0.43
CA GLU A 123 1.28 -42.00 -1.43
C GLU A 123 0.47 -40.79 -0.96
N VAL A 124 0.02 -40.80 0.30
CA VAL A 124 -0.68 -39.66 0.90
C VAL A 124 0.22 -38.42 0.90
N HIS A 125 1.47 -38.56 1.35
CA HIS A 125 2.42 -37.44 1.34
C HIS A 125 2.73 -36.91 -0.07
N LEU A 126 2.83 -37.78 -1.07
CA LEU A 126 3.00 -37.36 -2.47
C LEU A 126 1.81 -36.54 -2.96
N VAL A 127 0.58 -36.96 -2.63
CA VAL A 127 -0.64 -36.24 -2.98
C VAL A 127 -0.69 -34.89 -2.28
N GLU A 128 -0.42 -34.83 -0.98
CA GLU A 128 -0.36 -33.58 -0.20
C GLU A 128 0.66 -32.60 -0.79
N GLN A 129 1.87 -33.07 -1.11
CA GLN A 129 2.89 -32.25 -1.75
C GLN A 129 2.45 -31.74 -3.13
N SER A 130 1.77 -32.57 -3.92
CA SER A 130 1.28 -32.17 -5.24
C SER A 130 0.21 -31.08 -5.16
N VAL A 131 -0.70 -31.17 -4.18
CA VAL A 131 -1.74 -30.17 -3.94
C VAL A 131 -1.11 -28.85 -3.50
N LEU A 132 -0.17 -28.91 -2.56
CA LEU A 132 0.54 -27.72 -2.07
C LEU A 132 1.35 -27.05 -3.19
N ALA A 133 2.00 -27.82 -4.05
CA ALA A 133 2.73 -27.29 -5.20
C ALA A 133 1.80 -26.58 -6.20
N GLU A 134 0.59 -27.09 -6.40
CA GLU A 134 -0.40 -26.44 -7.28
C GLU A 134 -0.98 -25.17 -6.66
N GLN A 135 -1.24 -25.17 -5.35
CA GLN A 135 -1.64 -23.97 -4.60
C GLN A 135 -0.58 -22.86 -4.73
N PHE A 136 0.69 -23.16 -4.48
CA PHE A 136 1.76 -22.18 -4.66
C PHE A 136 1.89 -21.70 -6.10
N ARG A 137 1.69 -22.58 -7.09
CA ARG A 137 1.70 -22.18 -8.51
C ARG A 137 0.58 -21.18 -8.80
N GLN A 138 -0.61 -21.42 -8.26
CA GLN A 138 -1.75 -20.53 -8.40
C GLN A 138 -1.48 -19.18 -7.71
N GLU A 139 -1.03 -19.16 -6.45
CA GLU A 139 -0.69 -17.93 -5.73
C GLU A 139 0.37 -17.10 -6.47
N VAL A 140 1.42 -17.74 -6.97
CA VAL A 140 2.45 -17.06 -7.78
C VAL A 140 1.86 -16.47 -9.06
N SER A 141 0.90 -17.15 -9.69
CA SER A 141 0.22 -16.65 -10.88
C SER A 141 -0.64 -15.42 -10.58
N GLU A 142 -1.35 -15.44 -9.45
CA GLU A 142 -2.17 -14.32 -8.97
C GLU A 142 -1.30 -13.12 -8.61
N CYS A 143 -0.22 -13.32 -7.83
CA CYS A 143 0.75 -12.27 -7.51
C CYS A 143 1.38 -11.66 -8.77
N ARG A 144 1.69 -12.47 -9.80
CA ARG A 144 2.22 -11.95 -11.08
C ARG A 144 1.19 -11.11 -11.84
N SER A 145 -0.07 -11.54 -11.84
CA SER A 145 -1.15 -10.79 -12.49
C SER A 145 -1.39 -9.44 -11.81
N GLU A 146 -1.36 -9.43 -10.48
CA GLU A 146 -1.56 -8.21 -9.68
C GLU A 146 -0.36 -7.27 -9.81
N LEU A 147 0.86 -7.79 -9.80
CA LEU A 147 2.06 -6.99 -10.05
C LEU A 147 2.02 -6.33 -11.43
N LYS A 148 1.54 -7.05 -12.45
CA LYS A 148 1.36 -6.48 -13.79
C LYS A 148 0.33 -5.35 -13.77
N ARG A 149 -0.84 -5.57 -13.15
CA ARG A 149 -1.89 -4.57 -13.01
C ARG A 149 -1.39 -3.29 -12.33
N VAL A 150 -0.65 -3.44 -11.23
CA VAL A 150 -0.06 -2.31 -10.49
C VAL A 150 1.02 -1.60 -11.33
N SER A 151 1.82 -2.34 -12.09
CA SER A 151 2.80 -1.74 -13.01
C SER A 151 2.12 -0.93 -14.11
N ASP A 152 1.07 -1.47 -14.72
CA ASP A 152 0.31 -0.78 -15.78
C ASP A 152 -0.35 0.50 -15.23
N GLU A 153 -0.92 0.46 -14.02
CA GLU A 153 -1.50 1.66 -13.38
C GLU A 153 -0.44 2.70 -13.01
N ARG A 154 0.73 2.27 -12.54
CA ARG A 154 1.87 3.19 -12.31
C ARG A 154 2.25 3.90 -13.60
N ASP A 155 2.35 3.18 -14.71
CA ASP A 155 2.75 3.77 -16.00
C ASP A 155 1.67 4.74 -16.52
N ARG A 156 0.39 4.41 -16.29
CA ARG A 156 -0.76 5.31 -16.57
C ARG A 156 -0.68 6.60 -15.75
N LEU A 157 -0.53 6.50 -14.43
CA LEU A 157 -0.42 7.65 -13.53
C LEU A 157 0.81 8.49 -13.81
N GLN A 158 1.95 7.85 -14.15
CA GLN A 158 3.16 8.58 -14.55
C GLN A 158 2.91 9.41 -15.81
N SER A 159 2.20 8.85 -16.79
CA SER A 159 1.80 9.60 -17.99
C SER A 159 0.87 10.77 -17.67
N GLU A 160 -0.08 10.61 -16.74
CA GLU A 160 -0.96 11.69 -16.31
C GLU A 160 -0.17 12.83 -15.65
N VAL A 161 0.75 12.49 -14.74
CA VAL A 161 1.65 13.46 -14.08
C VAL A 161 2.52 14.20 -15.09
N ASP A 162 3.05 13.51 -16.10
CA ASP A 162 3.89 14.15 -17.11
C ASP A 162 3.08 15.12 -18.00
N ILE A 163 1.83 14.78 -18.30
CA ILE A 163 0.90 15.68 -19.01
C ILE A 163 0.59 16.91 -18.15
N GLU A 164 0.25 16.70 -16.88
CA GLU A 164 -0.10 17.79 -15.94
C GLU A 164 1.05 18.77 -15.74
N LYS A 165 2.28 18.26 -15.54
CA LYS A 165 3.49 19.08 -15.49
C LYS A 165 3.71 19.88 -16.76
N GLN A 166 3.46 19.28 -17.92
CA GLN A 166 3.61 19.98 -19.20
C GLN A 166 2.56 21.07 -19.36
N THR A 167 1.32 20.84 -18.91
CA THR A 167 0.26 21.85 -18.95
C THR A 167 0.56 23.01 -18.00
N GLU A 168 0.96 22.73 -16.76
CA GLU A 168 1.34 23.77 -15.79
C GLU A 168 2.52 24.60 -16.28
N TYR A 169 3.53 23.96 -16.87
CA TYR A 169 4.67 24.67 -17.45
C TYR A 169 4.26 25.64 -18.55
N GLU A 170 3.38 25.22 -19.47
CA GLU A 170 2.89 26.10 -20.53
C GLU A 170 1.98 27.22 -19.99
N GLU A 171 1.16 26.97 -18.97
CA GLU A 171 0.36 28.01 -18.31
C GLU A 171 1.24 29.06 -17.63
N ILE A 172 2.24 28.64 -16.85
CA ILE A 172 3.21 29.55 -16.20
C ILE A 172 3.96 30.37 -17.26
N LYS A 173 4.39 29.71 -18.35
CA LYS A 173 5.07 30.39 -19.46
C LYS A 173 4.17 31.43 -20.13
N GLN A 174 2.89 31.12 -20.34
CA GLN A 174 1.93 32.07 -20.90
C GLN A 174 1.68 33.26 -19.96
N GLN A 175 1.49 33.00 -18.66
CA GLN A 175 1.34 34.07 -17.65
C GLN A 175 2.57 34.97 -17.59
N LEU A 176 3.77 34.40 -17.66
CA LEU A 176 5.01 35.17 -17.70
C LEU A 176 5.09 36.06 -18.95
N GLU A 177 4.73 35.54 -20.12
CA GLU A 177 4.69 36.34 -21.35
C GLU A 177 3.67 37.48 -21.27
N GLU A 178 2.50 37.26 -20.67
CA GLU A 178 1.50 38.29 -20.45
C GLU A 178 1.98 39.36 -19.46
N ALA A 179 2.60 38.94 -18.36
CA ALA A 179 3.21 39.85 -17.38
C ALA A 179 4.30 40.73 -18.03
N ILE A 180 5.16 40.13 -18.87
CA ILE A 180 6.18 40.87 -19.63
C ILE A 180 5.53 41.88 -20.58
N LYS A 181 4.48 41.48 -21.33
CA LYS A 181 3.75 42.39 -22.22
C LYS A 181 3.15 43.56 -21.44
N LEU A 182 2.51 43.31 -20.30
CA LEU A 182 1.93 44.34 -19.43
C LEU A 182 3.01 45.29 -18.90
N ALA A 183 4.13 44.77 -18.40
CA ALA A 183 5.26 45.58 -17.92
C ALA A 183 5.87 46.48 -19.01
N ASN A 184 5.96 45.99 -20.25
CA ASN A 184 6.44 46.80 -21.37
C ASN A 184 5.45 47.94 -21.73
N THR A 185 4.14 47.71 -21.59
CA THR A 185 3.13 48.76 -21.80
C THR A 185 3.05 49.78 -20.67
N SER A 186 3.34 49.39 -19.42
CA SER A 186 3.42 50.34 -18.31
C SER A 186 4.68 51.20 -18.41
N SER A 187 5.82 50.60 -18.78
CA SER A 187 7.07 51.34 -19.03
C SER A 187 6.92 52.43 -20.09
N THR A 188 6.14 52.18 -21.15
CA THR A 188 5.84 53.21 -22.17
C THR A 188 4.89 54.32 -21.70
N LYS A 189 4.06 54.06 -20.67
CA LYS A 189 3.28 55.11 -20.01
C LYS A 189 4.16 55.93 -19.07
N ASP A 190 5.07 55.28 -18.36
CA ASP A 190 6.06 55.96 -17.50
C ASP A 190 7.06 56.79 -18.30
N SER A 191 7.42 56.41 -19.52
CA SER A 191 8.25 57.26 -20.39
C SER A 191 7.55 58.55 -20.85
N ARG A 192 6.20 58.60 -20.82
CA ARG A 192 5.42 59.80 -21.16
C ARG A 192 5.26 60.76 -19.99
N LEU A 193 5.41 60.27 -18.75
CA LEU A 193 5.30 61.07 -17.53
C LEU A 193 6.34 62.21 -17.47
N PRO A 194 7.64 62.00 -17.73
CA PRO A 194 8.64 63.07 -17.79
C PRO A 194 8.31 64.12 -18.84
N GLN A 195 7.82 63.69 -20.01
CA GLN A 195 7.50 64.56 -21.14
C GLN A 195 6.28 65.45 -20.84
N ASN A 196 5.28 64.89 -20.17
CA ASN A 196 4.14 65.66 -19.66
C ASN A 196 4.54 66.59 -18.51
N LEU A 197 5.49 66.18 -17.65
CA LEU A 197 5.99 67.01 -16.57
C LEU A 197 6.73 68.24 -17.12
N THR A 198 7.53 68.06 -18.17
CA THR A 198 8.24 69.16 -18.83
C THR A 198 7.26 70.16 -19.47
N THR A 199 6.25 69.69 -20.19
CA THR A 199 5.25 70.57 -20.81
C THR A 199 4.40 71.29 -19.77
N VAL A 200 3.97 70.61 -18.69
CA VAL A 200 3.25 71.26 -17.58
C VAL A 200 4.13 72.31 -16.87
N SER A 201 5.43 72.03 -16.70
CA SER A 201 6.39 72.98 -16.14
C SER A 201 6.55 74.23 -17.02
N GLU A 202 6.66 74.06 -18.34
CA GLU A 202 6.72 75.16 -19.30
C GLU A 202 5.45 76.01 -19.25
N GLN A 203 4.27 75.37 -19.31
CA GLN A 203 2.98 76.05 -19.19
C GLN A 203 2.85 76.82 -17.86
N LYS A 204 3.30 76.24 -16.75
CA LYS A 204 3.33 76.91 -15.44
C LYS A 204 4.21 78.17 -15.48
N ASN A 205 5.37 78.11 -16.13
CA ASN A 205 6.28 79.25 -16.25
C ASN A 205 5.68 80.36 -17.11
N GLU A 206 5.07 80.01 -18.24
CA GLU A 206 4.36 80.97 -19.10
C GLU A 206 3.22 81.67 -18.33
N LEU A 207 2.42 80.90 -17.60
CA LEU A 207 1.32 81.43 -16.79
C LEU A 207 1.83 82.35 -15.67
N SER A 208 2.93 81.98 -15.02
CA SER A 208 3.58 82.81 -14.00
C SER A 208 4.08 84.12 -14.59
N GLN A 209 4.68 84.08 -15.78
CA GLN A 209 5.15 85.28 -16.46
C GLN A 209 3.99 86.19 -16.89
N HIS A 210 2.89 85.59 -17.37
CA HIS A 210 1.66 86.33 -17.67
C HIS A 210 1.07 86.98 -16.42
N ASN A 211 1.02 86.27 -15.29
CA ASN A 211 0.53 86.81 -14.02
C ASN A 211 1.40 87.97 -13.50
N ALA A 212 2.73 87.90 -13.67
CA ALA A 212 3.62 89.00 -13.34
C ALA A 212 3.31 90.24 -14.18
N ARG A 213 3.13 90.09 -15.50
CA ARG A 213 2.74 91.19 -16.40
C ARG A 213 1.39 91.80 -16.02
N LEU A 214 0.42 90.97 -15.62
CA LEU A 214 -0.87 91.45 -15.14
C LEU A 214 -0.74 92.23 -13.83
N HIS A 215 0.07 91.77 -12.88
CA HIS A 215 0.35 92.51 -11.65
C HIS A 215 1.00 93.86 -11.94
N ASP A 216 2.04 93.90 -12.77
CA ASP A 216 2.68 95.15 -13.17
C ASP A 216 1.68 96.13 -13.80
N ARG A 217 0.77 95.61 -14.64
CA ARG A 217 -0.28 96.41 -15.28
C ARG A 217 -1.31 96.92 -14.26
N ILE A 218 -1.70 96.10 -13.28
CA ILE A 218 -2.60 96.52 -12.20
C ILE A 218 -1.94 97.64 -11.40
N THR A 219 -0.69 97.47 -10.97
CA THR A 219 0.04 98.49 -10.21
C THR A 219 0.20 99.79 -11.01
N GLN A 220 0.46 99.70 -12.32
CA GLN A 220 0.44 100.88 -13.20
C GLN A 220 -0.93 101.57 -13.20
N LEU A 221 -2.01 100.81 -13.43
CA LEU A 221 -3.36 101.36 -13.44
C LEU A 221 -3.73 101.98 -12.09
N GLU A 222 -3.41 101.33 -10.98
CA GLU A 222 -3.60 101.86 -9.63
C GLU A 222 -2.87 103.20 -9.47
N SER A 223 -1.61 103.30 -9.91
CA SER A 223 -0.86 104.56 -9.87
C SER A 223 -1.45 105.65 -10.78
N GLU A 224 -1.98 105.29 -11.95
CA GLU A 224 -2.68 106.22 -12.84
C GLU A 224 -4.00 106.69 -12.23
N TYR A 225 -4.75 105.78 -11.60
CA TYR A 225 -6.00 106.10 -10.89
C TYR A 225 -5.72 107.02 -9.70
N GLU A 226 -4.73 106.70 -8.88
CA GLU A 226 -4.30 107.51 -7.73
C GLU A 226 -3.88 108.91 -8.18
N LYS A 227 -3.07 109.01 -9.25
CA LYS A 227 -2.66 110.28 -9.84
C LYS A 227 -3.86 111.10 -10.33
N ARG A 228 -4.77 110.48 -11.09
CA ARG A 228 -6.00 111.16 -11.55
C ARG A 228 -6.88 111.58 -10.39
N PHE A 229 -6.97 110.77 -9.33
CA PHE A 229 -7.73 111.05 -8.13
C PHE A 229 -7.20 112.29 -7.40
N TYR A 230 -5.87 112.46 -7.32
CA TYR A 230 -5.27 113.68 -6.77
C TYR A 230 -5.39 114.88 -7.72
N GLU A 231 -5.36 114.68 -9.04
CA GLU A 231 -5.53 115.75 -10.03
C GLU A 231 -6.97 116.29 -10.12
N THR A 232 -8.00 115.47 -9.84
CA THR A 232 -9.40 115.92 -9.80
C THR A 232 -9.85 116.46 -8.45
N ARG A 233 -9.00 116.42 -7.41
CA ARG A 233 -9.32 116.89 -6.06
C ARG A 233 -8.99 118.37 -5.87
N SER A 234 -9.85 119.24 -6.40
CA SER A 234 -10.07 120.60 -5.87
C SER A 234 -10.94 120.50 -4.60
N PRO A 235 -10.78 121.37 -3.58
CA PRO A 235 -11.44 121.19 -2.30
C PRO A 235 -12.90 121.66 -2.37
N GLU A 236 -13.82 120.72 -2.56
CA GLU A 236 -15.22 120.90 -2.21
C GLU A 236 -15.75 119.69 -1.42
N GLU A 237 -16.68 120.02 -0.54
CA GLU A 237 -17.19 119.27 0.60
C GLU A 237 -17.95 117.98 0.24
N GLU A 238 -17.95 117.10 1.25
CA GLU A 238 -18.96 116.11 1.64
C GLU A 238 -20.05 115.72 0.63
N THR A 239 -20.16 114.42 0.34
CA THR A 239 -21.43 113.71 0.62
C THR A 239 -21.27 112.20 0.62
N SER A 240 -21.88 111.62 1.64
CA SER A 240 -22.15 110.22 1.89
C SER A 240 -22.61 109.43 0.67
N LEU A 241 -21.94 108.31 0.37
CA LEU A 241 -22.55 107.18 -0.34
C LEU A 241 -22.50 105.93 0.53
N SER A 242 -23.60 105.82 1.25
CA SER A 242 -24.15 104.66 1.92
C SER A 242 -24.39 103.50 0.94
N ASN A 243 -24.12 102.29 1.42
CA ASN A 243 -24.67 101.00 0.97
C ASN A 243 -24.27 100.45 -0.40
N LEU A 244 -23.32 99.50 -0.40
CA LEU A 244 -23.43 98.32 -1.28
C LEU A 244 -22.85 97.05 -0.61
N CYS A 245 -23.70 96.03 -0.58
CA CYS A 245 -23.40 94.60 -0.40
C CYS A 245 -23.11 94.04 1.01
N ARG A 246 -24.20 93.99 1.76
CA ARG A 246 -24.71 92.75 2.41
C ARG A 246 -24.46 91.50 1.54
N ASN A 247 -23.98 90.41 2.15
CA ASN A 247 -24.26 88.97 1.91
C ASN A 247 -22.98 88.14 2.16
N ALA A 248 -22.76 87.66 3.39
CA ALA A 248 -23.26 86.34 3.82
C ALA A 248 -22.90 85.22 2.83
N SER A 249 -21.83 84.50 3.16
CA SER A 249 -21.57 83.09 2.90
C SER A 249 -22.70 82.35 2.17
N ARG A 250 -22.67 82.36 0.84
CA ARG A 250 -23.40 81.41 0.01
C ARG A 250 -22.36 80.49 -0.62
N ILE A 251 -22.05 79.39 0.07
CA ILE A 251 -21.59 78.20 -0.62
C ILE A 251 -22.72 77.88 -1.60
N SER A 252 -22.46 78.06 -2.90
CA SER A 252 -23.48 77.78 -3.90
C SER A 252 -23.90 76.31 -3.77
N PRO A 253 -25.19 75.97 -3.96
CA PRO A 253 -25.65 74.59 -3.97
C PRO A 253 -24.84 73.70 -4.92
N ALA A 254 -24.24 74.30 -5.97
CA ALA A 254 -23.33 73.65 -6.90
C ALA A 254 -22.01 73.20 -6.23
N LYS A 255 -21.35 74.06 -5.42
CA LYS A 255 -20.11 73.68 -4.72
C LYS A 255 -20.35 72.65 -3.61
N SER A 256 -21.52 72.67 -2.96
CA SER A 256 -21.88 71.62 -2.01
C SER A 256 -22.21 70.30 -2.70
N ALA A 257 -22.85 70.34 -3.87
CA ALA A 257 -23.15 69.14 -4.66
C ALA A 257 -21.87 68.49 -5.22
N GLU A 258 -20.90 69.29 -5.67
CA GLU A 258 -19.61 68.82 -6.16
C GLU A 258 -18.78 68.16 -5.04
N LYS A 259 -18.76 68.76 -3.84
CA LYS A 259 -18.12 68.15 -2.67
C LYS A 259 -18.80 66.83 -2.26
N LEU A 260 -20.13 66.77 -2.32
CA LEU A 260 -20.90 65.54 -2.04
C LEU A 260 -20.63 64.46 -3.11
N ALA A 261 -20.53 64.83 -4.38
CA ALA A 261 -20.22 63.92 -5.48
C ALA A 261 -18.82 63.31 -5.32
N CYS A 262 -17.80 64.11 -5.00
CA CYS A 262 -16.46 63.61 -4.71
C CYS A 262 -16.45 62.66 -3.50
N GLN A 263 -17.21 62.96 -2.44
CA GLN A 263 -17.33 62.07 -1.28
C GLN A 263 -18.05 60.76 -1.62
N LEU A 264 -19.08 60.81 -2.46
CA LEU A 264 -19.79 59.63 -2.91
C LEU A 264 -18.89 58.74 -3.78
N GLU A 265 -18.09 59.34 -4.67
CA GLU A 265 -17.14 58.62 -5.51
C GLU A 265 -16.06 57.91 -4.68
N ILE A 266 -15.52 58.58 -3.66
CA ILE A 266 -14.57 57.97 -2.71
C ILE A 266 -15.25 56.80 -1.97
N ALA A 267 -16.45 57.01 -1.43
CA ALA A 267 -17.18 55.96 -0.72
C ALA A 267 -17.53 54.75 -1.62
N LEU A 268 -17.80 54.98 -2.90
CA LEU A 268 -18.04 53.90 -3.87
C LEU A 268 -16.77 53.12 -4.19
N LYS A 269 -15.61 53.80 -4.30
CA LYS A 269 -14.31 53.14 -4.48
C LYS A 269 -13.91 52.32 -3.25
N GLU A 270 -14.09 52.87 -2.05
CA GLU A 270 -13.86 52.14 -0.80
C GLU A 270 -14.77 50.92 -0.67
N ARG A 271 -16.06 51.06 -1.04
CA ARG A 271 -17.00 49.94 -1.04
C ARG A 271 -16.64 48.87 -2.08
N ALA A 272 -16.15 49.25 -3.26
CA ALA A 272 -15.69 48.31 -4.27
C ALA A 272 -14.48 47.50 -3.78
N ALA A 273 -13.49 48.17 -3.19
CA ALA A 273 -12.31 47.51 -2.61
C ALA A 273 -12.67 46.54 -1.47
N LEU A 274 -13.64 46.91 -0.63
CA LEU A 274 -14.13 46.00 0.42
C LEU A 274 -14.85 44.77 -0.13
N LEU A 275 -15.57 44.89 -1.24
CA LEU A 275 -16.22 43.77 -1.90
C LEU A 275 -15.21 42.83 -2.57
N GLU A 276 -14.17 43.37 -3.21
CA GLU A 276 -13.06 42.57 -3.74
C GLU A 276 -12.37 41.77 -2.62
N TYR A 277 -12.03 42.43 -1.51
CA TYR A 277 -11.45 41.75 -0.34
C TYR A 277 -12.37 40.67 0.22
N GLN A 278 -13.69 40.91 0.26
CA GLN A 278 -14.65 39.91 0.73
C GLN A 278 -14.69 38.68 -0.19
N LEU A 279 -14.62 38.87 -1.52
CA LEU A 279 -14.58 37.77 -2.48
C LEU A 279 -13.31 36.92 -2.34
N GLU A 280 -12.14 37.57 -2.19
CA GLU A 280 -10.88 36.86 -1.93
C GLU A 280 -10.94 36.06 -0.61
N LEU A 281 -11.57 36.61 0.42
CA LEU A 281 -11.76 35.91 1.69
C LEU A 281 -12.69 34.69 1.55
N GLU A 282 -13.78 34.81 0.80
CA GLU A 282 -14.69 33.69 0.53
C GLU A 282 -14.00 32.58 -0.28
N GLU A 283 -13.16 32.94 -1.25
CA GLU A 283 -12.38 32.00 -2.04
C GLU A 283 -11.34 31.27 -1.19
N THR A 284 -10.57 31.99 -0.37
CA THR A 284 -9.58 31.37 0.53
C THR A 284 -10.23 30.45 1.56
N LEU A 285 -11.38 30.83 2.13
CA LEU A 285 -12.14 29.96 3.04
C LEU A 285 -12.65 28.70 2.34
N LYS A 286 -13.07 28.80 1.08
CA LYS A 286 -13.50 27.64 0.29
C LYS A 286 -12.35 26.66 0.05
N ILE A 287 -11.18 27.15 -0.32
CA ILE A 287 -9.97 26.33 -0.50
C ILE A 287 -9.61 25.63 0.81
N GLN A 288 -9.61 26.34 1.93
CA GLN A 288 -9.32 25.76 3.25
C GLN A 288 -10.34 24.68 3.64
N ALA A 289 -11.63 24.89 3.39
CA ALA A 289 -12.67 23.92 3.66
C ALA A 289 -12.48 22.63 2.85
N GLU A 290 -12.09 22.76 1.58
CA GLU A 290 -11.80 21.61 0.71
C GLU A 290 -10.57 20.83 1.19
N GLN A 291 -9.50 21.52 1.59
CA GLN A 291 -8.32 20.89 2.18
C GLN A 291 -8.65 20.12 3.48
N ILE A 292 -9.48 20.71 4.35
CA ILE A 292 -9.95 20.03 5.58
C ILE A 292 -10.78 18.79 5.21
N SER A 293 -11.67 18.89 4.23
CA SER A 293 -12.47 17.76 3.76
C SER A 293 -11.60 16.61 3.23
N MET A 294 -10.57 16.93 2.44
CA MET A 294 -9.60 15.93 1.96
C MET A 294 -8.86 15.25 3.12
N LEU A 295 -8.40 16.02 4.12
CA LEU A 295 -7.70 15.48 5.28
C LEU A 295 -8.61 14.60 6.17
N GLN A 296 -9.89 14.96 6.32
CA GLN A 296 -10.86 14.17 7.08
C GLN A 296 -11.21 12.85 6.38
N HIS A 297 -11.34 12.85 5.05
CA HIS A 297 -11.52 11.62 4.28
C HIS A 297 -10.28 10.73 4.34
N ARG A 298 -9.09 11.32 4.22
CA ARG A 298 -7.82 10.58 4.34
C ARG A 298 -7.59 10.03 5.75
N GLY A 299 -8.01 10.74 6.79
CA GLY A 299 -7.98 10.27 8.18
C GLY A 299 -8.96 9.14 8.48
N SER A 300 -10.11 9.12 7.80
CA SER A 300 -11.12 8.07 7.95
C SER A 300 -10.71 6.75 7.28
N THR A 301 -9.87 6.79 6.24
CA THR A 301 -9.25 5.59 5.65
C THR A 301 -8.18 4.92 6.52
N TRP A 302 -7.67 5.58 7.57
CA TRP A 302 -6.72 4.97 8.53
C TRP A 302 -7.38 4.35 9.77
N ASN A 303 -8.72 4.41 9.88
CA ASN A 303 -9.48 3.80 10.97
C ASN A 303 -10.20 2.51 10.54
N LEU A 304 -9.52 1.66 9.76
CA LEU A 304 -9.93 0.27 9.55
C LEU A 304 -8.95 -0.65 10.30
N GLU A 305 -9.43 -1.10 11.45
CA GLU A 305 -9.07 -2.30 12.21
C GLU A 305 -7.59 -2.62 12.49
N PRO A 306 -7.24 -2.81 13.77
CA PRO A 306 -6.40 -3.93 14.18
C PRO A 306 -7.32 -5.07 14.67
N ASP A 307 -7.70 -5.97 13.76
CA ASP A 307 -8.02 -7.35 14.15
C ASP A 307 -6.67 -8.04 14.43
N ARG A 308 -6.39 -8.35 15.69
CA ARG A 308 -6.26 -9.74 16.17
C ARG A 308 -5.45 -9.90 17.47
N THR A 309 -6.13 -10.58 18.40
CA THR A 309 -5.68 -11.73 19.20
C THR A 309 -4.54 -11.55 20.22
N ASP A 310 -4.89 -11.85 21.47
CA ASP A 310 -4.14 -12.69 22.42
C ASP A 310 -2.62 -12.77 22.21
N ASN A 311 -1.86 -12.05 23.03
CA ASN A 311 -0.74 -12.67 23.71
C ASN A 311 -0.37 -11.94 25.00
N LYS A 312 -0.19 -12.76 26.04
CA LYS A 312 0.22 -12.38 27.39
C LYS A 312 1.71 -12.00 27.42
N ASP A 313 2.02 -11.18 28.43
CA ASP A 313 3.33 -11.04 29.07
C ASP A 313 4.49 -10.44 28.25
N ASN A 314 4.73 -9.14 28.42
CA ASN A 314 5.89 -8.61 29.18
C ASN A 314 6.15 -7.13 28.82
N LEU A 315 6.09 -6.28 29.85
CA LEU A 315 6.82 -5.02 29.94
C LEU A 315 8.34 -5.30 29.98
N PRO A 316 9.22 -4.43 29.45
CA PRO A 316 9.51 -3.21 30.19
C PRO A 316 9.68 -1.92 29.37
N VAL A 317 9.31 -0.85 30.08
CA VAL A 317 9.71 0.55 29.92
C VAL A 317 11.15 0.70 29.44
N THR A 318 11.35 1.41 28.33
CA THR A 318 12.43 2.41 28.19
C THR A 318 11.92 3.56 27.33
N GLY A 319 12.02 4.78 27.85
CA GLY A 319 11.79 5.99 27.08
C GLY A 319 13.05 6.41 26.34
N THR A 320 12.86 7.12 25.23
CA THR A 320 13.77 8.16 24.78
C THR A 320 13.03 9.14 23.87
N ASN A 321 13.15 10.42 24.24
CA ASN A 321 12.77 11.60 23.47
C ASN A 321 13.49 11.68 22.12
N ALA A 322 12.83 12.25 21.12
CA ALA A 322 13.29 13.35 20.24
C ALA A 322 12.27 13.46 19.08
N ARG A 323 11.46 14.52 18.97
CA ARG A 323 11.75 15.83 18.40
C ARG A 323 12.04 15.82 16.88
N ASP A 324 11.24 16.66 16.23
CA ASP A 324 11.50 17.45 15.02
C ASP A 324 11.14 16.86 13.64
N CYS A 325 10.24 17.59 12.97
CA CYS A 325 10.16 17.90 11.53
C CYS A 325 8.81 18.61 11.31
N GLU A 326 8.74 19.90 11.64
CA GLU A 326 8.87 21.02 10.70
C GLU A 326 7.63 21.21 9.79
N PHE A 327 6.81 22.17 10.23
CA PHE A 327 5.87 22.90 9.40
C PHE A 327 6.65 23.67 8.33
N MET A 328 6.48 23.31 7.06
CA MET A 328 6.75 24.23 5.96
C MET A 328 5.46 24.98 5.61
N VAL A 329 5.44 26.25 6.00
CA VAL A 329 4.58 27.27 5.40
C VAL A 329 5.42 27.96 4.34
N VAL A 330 5.01 27.86 3.08
CA VAL A 330 5.26 28.87 2.05
C VAL A 330 3.95 29.08 1.31
#